data_AF-A0A7D9JMX9-F1
#
_entry.id   AF-A0A7D9JMX9-F1
#
_cell.length_a   1.000
_cell.length_b   1.000
_cell.length_c   1.000
_cell.angle_alpha   90.00
_cell.angle_beta   90.00
_cell.angle_gamma   90.00
#
_symmetry.space_group_name_H-M   'P 1'
#
loop_
_entity.id
_entity.type
_entity.pdbx_description
1 polymer ?
#
loop_
_entity_poly.entity_id
_entity_poly.type
_entity_poly.pdbx_seq_one_letter_code
_entity_poly.pdbx_strand_id
1 'polypeptide(L)'
;MDEIRSWWQVPCIAHFCSLFRSAFALTDFEIEDLEDALMISGGQEESRFLADLHARLLRGLFSKKAEINADNFEPYLSEVLKVRWADDSRLKRKNLLETTSYKDLSILDKVEILHSLCDWRLDCDDVPDHLKSMEADSLRVEPLGRDAENNTYWYFYGTRLYKEYVEKPNKEMKGKGRKKLVKKKKKKFKKKKKVKKHSSSESESPTSRYVFRFL
;
A
#
# COMPACT_ATOMS: atom_id res chain seq x y z
N MET A 1 7.00 19.38 -7.87
CA MET A 1 5.79 19.65 -7.05
C MET A 1 4.55 18.97 -7.63
N ASP A 2 4.07 19.35 -8.82
CA ASP A 2 2.79 18.82 -9.34
C ASP A 2 2.78 17.29 -9.58
N GLU A 3 3.92 16.72 -9.97
CA GLU A 3 4.03 15.28 -10.21
C GLU A 3 3.93 14.46 -8.90
N ILE A 4 4.62 14.88 -7.84
CA ILE A 4 4.56 14.20 -6.53
C ILE A 4 3.14 14.21 -5.97
N ARG A 5 2.43 15.33 -6.11
CA ARG A 5 1.05 15.47 -5.65
C ARG A 5 0.09 14.55 -6.38
N SER A 6 0.43 14.09 -7.60
CA SER A 6 -0.37 13.13 -8.35
C SER A 6 -0.31 11.69 -7.79
N TRP A 7 0.69 11.38 -6.95
CA TRP A 7 0.91 10.04 -6.44
C TRP A 7 0.13 9.79 -5.15
N TRP A 8 -0.81 8.86 -5.20
CA TRP A 8 -1.65 8.48 -4.06
C TRP A 8 -0.88 7.86 -2.90
N GLN A 9 0.32 7.37 -3.16
CA GLN A 9 1.20 6.83 -2.14
C GLN A 9 1.62 7.91 -1.14
N VAL A 10 1.83 9.15 -1.57
CA VAL A 10 2.29 10.26 -0.71
C VAL A 10 1.30 10.56 0.43
N PRO A 11 0.00 10.85 0.17
CA PRO A 11 -0.96 11.05 1.25
C PRO A 11 -1.19 9.78 2.06
N CYS A 12 -1.05 8.59 1.47
CA CYS A 12 -1.15 7.33 2.20
C CYS A 12 -0.02 7.16 3.23
N ILE A 13 1.24 7.41 2.83
CA ILE A 13 2.42 7.39 3.71
C ILE A 13 2.26 8.44 4.82
N ALA A 14 1.91 9.68 4.46
CA ALA A 14 1.68 10.74 5.45
C ALA A 14 0.61 10.32 6.47
N HIS A 15 -0.49 9.71 6.01
CA HIS A 15 -1.58 9.29 6.87
C HIS A 15 -1.15 8.18 7.82
N PHE A 16 -0.46 7.17 7.30
CA PHE A 16 0.15 6.12 8.10
C PHE A 16 1.08 6.69 9.18
N CYS A 17 1.98 7.61 8.81
CA CYS A 17 2.93 8.18 9.75
C CYS A 17 2.25 8.98 10.85
N SER A 18 1.20 9.74 10.52
CA SER A 18 0.38 10.44 11.51
C SER A 18 -0.34 9.48 12.45
N LEU A 19 -0.86 8.37 11.92
CA LEU A 19 -1.64 7.39 12.66
C LEU A 19 -0.77 6.62 13.66
N PHE A 20 0.39 6.15 13.22
CA PHE A 20 1.31 5.34 14.04
C PHE A 20 2.45 6.14 14.67
N ARG A 21 2.34 7.47 14.68
CA ARG A 21 3.38 8.36 15.21
C ARG A 21 3.84 7.96 16.61
N SER A 22 2.89 7.80 17.53
CA SER A 22 3.18 7.43 18.91
C SER A 22 3.70 5.98 19.01
N ALA A 23 3.10 5.07 18.26
CA ALA A 23 3.42 3.64 18.28
C ALA A 23 4.86 3.36 17.83
N PHE A 24 5.29 3.97 16.73
CA PHE A 24 6.61 3.73 16.14
C PHE A 24 7.61 4.85 16.43
N ALA A 25 7.24 5.76 17.34
CA ALA A 25 7.99 6.97 17.67
C ALA A 25 8.44 7.71 16.40
N LEU A 26 7.53 7.95 15.45
CA LEU A 26 7.84 8.66 14.20
C LEU A 26 7.96 10.17 14.45
N THR A 27 8.69 10.86 13.57
CA THR A 27 8.79 12.32 13.59
C THR A 27 7.43 12.93 13.24
N ASP A 28 7.11 14.05 13.87
CA ASP A 28 5.93 14.84 13.52
C ASP A 28 6.20 15.65 12.26
N PHE A 29 5.30 15.59 11.29
CA PHE A 29 5.46 16.32 10.04
C PHE A 29 4.12 16.51 9.34
N GLU A 30 4.04 17.55 8.51
CA GLU A 30 2.92 17.81 7.61
C GLU A 30 3.19 17.18 6.23
N ILE A 31 2.14 16.96 5.43
CA ILE A 31 2.30 16.33 4.11
C ILE A 31 3.24 17.14 3.19
N GLU A 32 3.26 18.47 3.36
CA GLU A 32 4.19 19.41 2.74
C GLU A 32 5.65 19.06 3.02
N ASP A 33 5.98 18.75 4.28
CA ASP A 33 7.36 18.42 4.68
C ASP A 33 7.83 17.14 3.97
N LEU A 34 6.93 16.16 3.81
CA LEU A 34 7.22 14.93 3.09
C LEU A 34 7.40 15.19 1.57
N GLU A 35 6.53 15.99 0.97
CA GLU A 35 6.62 16.40 -0.44
C GLU A 35 7.96 17.11 -0.71
N ASP A 36 8.33 18.08 0.14
CA ASP A 36 9.57 18.84 0.02
C ASP A 36 10.79 17.95 0.21
N ALA A 37 10.78 17.06 1.20
CA ALA A 37 11.88 16.15 1.46
C ALA A 37 12.12 15.17 0.30
N LEU A 38 11.05 14.67 -0.33
CA LEU A 38 11.13 13.83 -1.53
C LEU A 38 11.66 14.61 -2.74
N MET A 39 11.26 15.86 -2.92
CA MET A 39 11.77 16.74 -3.97
C MET A 39 13.28 17.00 -3.81
N ILE A 40 13.72 17.38 -2.61
CA ILE A 40 15.14 17.63 -2.30
C ILE A 40 15.95 16.37 -2.55
N SER A 41 15.42 15.21 -2.10
CA SER A 41 16.12 13.96 -2.29
C SER A 41 16.24 13.52 -3.75
N GLY A 42 15.38 13.99 -4.64
CA GLY A 42 15.54 13.80 -6.08
C GLY A 42 16.73 14.54 -6.69
N GLY A 43 17.28 15.54 -5.99
CA GLY A 43 18.37 16.41 -6.44
C GLY A 43 19.79 15.98 -6.04
N GLN A 44 20.01 14.70 -5.72
CA GLN A 44 21.29 14.12 -5.24
C GLN A 44 21.72 14.50 -3.82
N GLU A 45 20.93 15.31 -3.09
CA GLU A 45 21.13 15.51 -1.65
C GLU A 45 20.31 14.51 -0.84
N GLU A 46 20.84 14.05 0.29
CA GLU A 46 20.10 13.18 1.19
C GLU A 46 19.28 14.01 2.18
N SER A 47 17.97 13.81 2.18
CA SER A 47 17.12 14.41 3.20
C SER A 47 17.29 13.64 4.51
N ARG A 48 17.87 14.29 5.52
CA ARG A 48 18.00 13.71 6.87
C ARG A 48 16.66 13.33 7.47
N PHE A 49 15.59 14.05 7.13
CA PHE A 49 14.22 13.70 7.50
C PHE A 49 13.80 12.35 6.89
N LEU A 50 14.02 12.13 5.59
CA LEU A 50 13.71 10.84 4.96
C LEU A 50 14.55 9.72 5.55
N ALA A 51 15.85 9.94 5.75
CA ALA A 51 16.75 8.95 6.32
C ALA A 51 16.30 8.52 7.73
N ASP A 52 15.91 9.47 8.57
CA ASP A 52 15.34 9.20 9.90
C ASP A 52 14.00 8.45 9.82
N LEU A 53 13.13 8.83 8.87
CA LEU A 53 11.87 8.12 8.64
C LEU A 53 12.09 6.65 8.23
N HIS A 54 13.01 6.39 7.30
CA HIS A 54 13.39 5.03 6.91
C HIS A 54 13.92 4.24 8.10
N ALA A 55 14.85 4.84 8.86
CA ALA A 55 15.43 4.20 10.03
C ALA A 55 14.36 3.78 11.04
N ARG A 56 13.39 4.65 11.34
CA ARG A 56 12.32 4.36 12.32
C ARG A 56 11.37 3.27 11.83
N LEU A 57 11.02 3.24 10.54
CA LEU A 57 10.21 2.17 9.96
C LEU A 57 10.96 0.83 10.00
N LEU A 58 12.24 0.84 9.61
CA LEU A 58 13.08 -0.36 9.60
C LEU A 58 13.29 -0.95 10.99
N ARG A 59 13.39 -0.14 12.06
CA ARG A 59 13.54 -0.65 13.44
C ARG A 59 12.44 -1.64 13.84
N GLY A 60 11.22 -1.50 13.31
CA GLY A 60 10.12 -2.43 13.57
C GLY A 60 10.23 -3.76 12.80
N LEU A 61 10.95 -3.75 11.67
CA LEU A 61 11.17 -4.93 10.83
C LEU A 61 12.35 -5.78 11.30
N PHE A 62 13.24 -5.22 12.11
CA PHE A 62 14.39 -5.90 12.69
C PHE A 62 14.22 -6.15 14.19
N SER A 63 14.99 -7.09 14.72
CA SER A 63 15.04 -7.32 16.17
C SER A 63 15.56 -6.09 16.92
N LYS A 64 15.11 -5.89 18.17
CA LYS A 64 15.50 -4.77 19.07
C LYS A 64 17.00 -4.52 19.27
N LYS A 65 17.87 -5.42 18.79
CA LYS A 65 19.33 -5.29 18.84
C LYS A 65 19.91 -4.48 17.69
N ALA A 66 19.15 -4.25 16.62
CA ALA A 66 19.62 -3.47 15.47
C ALA A 66 19.54 -1.97 15.78
N GLU A 67 20.69 -1.32 15.92
CA GLU A 67 20.80 0.13 16.14
C GLU A 67 20.71 0.87 14.79
N ILE A 68 19.53 0.86 14.18
CA ILE A 68 19.28 1.53 12.90
C ILE A 68 19.06 3.03 13.14
N ASN A 69 19.72 3.89 12.41
CA ASN A 69 19.63 5.35 12.48
C ASN A 69 19.75 5.97 11.06
N ALA A 70 19.58 7.28 10.98
CA ALA A 70 19.60 8.00 9.70
C ALA A 70 20.92 7.88 8.93
N ASP A 71 22.03 7.56 9.61
CA ASP A 71 23.35 7.49 8.99
C ASP A 71 23.70 6.05 8.52
N ASN A 72 22.93 5.03 8.94
CA ASN A 72 23.21 3.62 8.64
C ASN A 72 22.01 2.82 8.12
N PHE A 73 20.92 3.46 7.70
CA PHE A 73 19.70 2.75 7.28
C PHE A 73 19.83 2.01 5.94
N GLU A 74 20.66 2.49 5.01
CA GLU A 74 20.75 1.95 3.63
C GLU A 74 21.05 0.45 3.56
N PRO A 75 22.04 -0.12 4.30
CA PRO A 75 22.31 -1.55 4.28
C PRO A 75 21.13 -2.39 4.75
N TYR A 76 20.46 -1.96 5.83
CA TYR A 76 19.26 -2.63 6.36
C TYR A 76 18.10 -2.56 5.37
N LEU A 77 17.93 -1.41 4.72
CA LEU A 77 16.94 -1.24 3.68
C LEU A 77 17.18 -2.22 2.54
N SER A 78 18.42 -2.31 2.05
CA SER A 78 18.79 -3.24 0.98
C SER A 78 18.50 -4.71 1.36
N GLU A 79 18.79 -5.10 2.60
CA GLU A 79 18.47 -6.45 3.09
C GLU A 79 16.96 -6.73 3.08
N VAL A 80 16.14 -5.78 3.55
CA VAL A 80 14.67 -5.93 3.53
C VAL A 80 14.14 -6.00 2.10
N LEU A 81 14.61 -5.11 1.22
CA LEU A 81 14.19 -5.10 -0.20
C LEU A 81 14.53 -6.43 -0.87
N LYS A 82 15.73 -6.97 -0.60
CA LYS A 82 16.16 -8.26 -1.16
C LYS A 82 15.24 -9.41 -0.76
N VAL A 83 14.81 -9.46 0.50
CA VAL A 83 13.93 -10.53 0.99
C VAL A 83 12.50 -10.30 0.49
N ARG A 84 11.93 -9.13 0.79
CA ARG A 84 10.49 -8.87 0.60
C ARG A 84 10.10 -8.72 -0.87
N TRP A 85 10.95 -8.11 -1.71
CA TRP A 85 10.63 -8.02 -3.15
C TRP A 85 10.93 -9.29 -3.92
N ALA A 86 11.81 -10.17 -3.42
CA ALA A 86 12.01 -11.50 -4.01
C ALA A 86 10.82 -12.42 -3.73
N ASP A 87 10.24 -12.33 -2.53
CA ASP A 87 9.06 -13.12 -2.13
C ASP A 87 7.78 -12.64 -2.81
N ASP A 88 7.72 -11.37 -3.25
CA ASP A 88 6.61 -10.86 -4.03
C ASP A 88 6.65 -11.36 -5.49
N SER A 89 6.20 -12.60 -5.65
CA SER A 89 6.00 -13.29 -6.92
C SER A 89 5.09 -12.53 -7.91
N ARG A 90 4.34 -11.50 -7.46
CA ARG A 90 3.43 -10.70 -8.30
C ARG A 90 4.16 -9.58 -9.03
N LEU A 91 5.25 -9.06 -8.48
CA LEU A 91 5.97 -7.90 -9.01
C LEU A 91 7.34 -8.22 -9.63
N LYS A 92 7.97 -9.38 -9.30
CA LYS A 92 9.31 -9.77 -9.79
C LYS A 92 10.30 -8.59 -9.79
N ARG A 93 10.24 -7.74 -8.76
CA ARG A 93 11.07 -6.55 -8.67
C ARG A 93 12.47 -6.94 -8.22
N LYS A 94 13.48 -6.33 -8.85
CA LYS A 94 14.87 -6.45 -8.39
C LYS A 94 15.14 -5.43 -7.29
N ASN A 95 16.00 -5.78 -6.35
CA ASN A 95 16.47 -4.84 -5.35
C ASN A 95 17.23 -3.70 -6.04
N LEU A 96 16.66 -2.49 -5.96
CA LEU A 96 17.23 -1.30 -6.60
C LEU A 96 18.54 -0.85 -5.92
N LEU A 97 18.71 -1.18 -4.64
CA LEU A 97 19.90 -0.86 -3.85
C LEU A 97 21.06 -1.84 -4.06
N GLU A 98 20.91 -2.89 -4.87
CA GLU A 98 22.03 -3.76 -5.25
C GLU A 98 22.99 -3.07 -6.22
N THR A 99 22.47 -2.16 -7.05
CA THR A 99 23.24 -1.50 -8.12
C THR A 99 23.46 -0.02 -7.89
N THR A 100 22.71 0.61 -6.98
CA THR A 100 22.59 2.08 -6.86
C THR A 100 22.49 2.47 -5.38
N SER A 101 23.01 3.64 -5.00
CA SER A 101 22.83 4.20 -3.64
C SER A 101 21.43 4.82 -3.51
N TYR A 102 20.90 4.92 -2.29
CA TYR A 102 19.56 5.47 -2.05
C TYR A 102 19.42 6.89 -2.60
N LYS A 103 20.46 7.73 -2.46
CA LYS A 103 20.47 9.10 -2.98
C LYS A 103 20.20 9.19 -4.48
N ASP A 104 20.68 8.20 -5.25
CA ASP A 104 20.62 8.16 -6.71
C ASP A 104 19.31 7.52 -7.23
N LEU A 105 18.45 7.02 -6.34
CA LEU A 105 17.13 6.50 -6.71
C LEU A 105 16.20 7.61 -7.20
N SER A 106 15.30 7.26 -8.12
CA SER A 106 14.26 8.18 -8.56
C SER A 106 13.31 8.50 -7.40
N ILE A 107 12.66 9.67 -7.47
CA ILE A 107 11.68 10.07 -6.45
C ILE A 107 10.55 9.02 -6.36
N LEU A 108 10.13 8.48 -7.51
CA LEU A 108 9.11 7.44 -7.56
C LEU A 108 9.56 6.18 -6.81
N ASP A 109 10.78 5.71 -7.03
CA ASP A 109 11.31 4.53 -6.33
C ASP A 109 11.37 4.77 -4.82
N LYS A 110 11.77 5.97 -4.37
CA LYS A 110 11.80 6.34 -2.95
C LYS A 110 10.41 6.33 -2.33
N VAL A 111 9.41 6.85 -3.04
CA VAL A 111 8.00 6.82 -2.61
C VAL A 111 7.47 5.39 -2.53
N GLU A 112 7.76 4.56 -3.52
CA GLU A 112 7.35 3.15 -3.52
C GLU A 112 8.00 2.35 -2.39
N ILE A 113 9.29 2.60 -2.11
CA ILE A 113 10.01 1.99 -1.00
C ILE A 113 9.36 2.39 0.33
N LEU A 114 9.11 3.68 0.55
CA LEU A 114 8.46 4.16 1.77
C LEU A 114 7.07 3.54 1.96
N HIS A 115 6.26 3.53 0.91
CA HIS A 115 4.95 2.89 0.94
C HIS A 115 5.05 1.40 1.30
N SER A 116 6.00 0.68 0.68
CA SER A 116 6.21 -0.74 0.97
C SER A 116 6.66 -0.98 2.41
N LEU A 117 7.50 -0.09 2.96
CA LEU A 117 7.91 -0.15 4.37
C LEU A 117 6.73 0.05 5.32
N CYS A 118 5.80 0.96 4.99
CA CYS A 118 4.57 1.13 5.75
C CYS A 118 3.73 -0.16 5.76
N ASP A 119 3.56 -0.80 4.59
CA ASP A 119 2.83 -2.07 4.48
C ASP A 119 3.50 -3.17 5.31
N TRP A 120 4.81 -3.39 5.16
CA TRP A 120 5.51 -4.42 5.92
C TRP A 120 5.53 -4.15 7.41
N ARG A 121 5.50 -2.87 7.82
CA ARG A 121 5.45 -2.50 9.22
C ARG A 121 4.15 -2.94 9.88
N LEU A 122 3.04 -2.95 9.13
CA LEU A 122 1.73 -3.43 9.60
C LEU A 122 1.71 -4.95 9.84
N ASP A 123 2.57 -5.70 9.16
CA ASP A 123 2.69 -7.16 9.31
C ASP A 123 3.50 -7.58 10.55
N CYS A 124 4.10 -6.64 11.27
CA CYS A 124 4.93 -6.95 12.44
C CYS A 124 4.09 -7.35 13.67
N ASP A 125 4.63 -8.26 14.48
CA ASP A 125 3.95 -8.88 15.64
C ASP A 125 3.57 -7.89 16.76
N ASP A 126 4.21 -6.72 16.81
CA ASP A 126 3.97 -5.69 17.82
C ASP A 126 2.80 -4.74 17.45
N VAL A 127 2.40 -4.70 16.18
CA VAL A 127 1.30 -3.83 15.70
C VAL A 127 -0.04 -4.15 16.37
N PRO A 128 -0.45 -5.42 16.54
CA PRO A 128 -1.69 -5.73 17.25
C PRO A 128 -1.77 -5.15 18.66
N ASP A 129 -0.64 -5.02 19.35
CA ASP A 129 -0.60 -4.39 20.68
C ASP A 129 -0.78 -2.87 20.60
N HIS A 130 -0.18 -2.22 19.59
CA HIS A 130 -0.39 -0.80 19.34
C HIS A 130 -1.81 -0.46 18.89
N LEU A 131 -2.47 -1.35 18.15
CA LEU A 131 -3.85 -1.14 17.69
C LEU A 131 -4.88 -1.20 18.82
N LYS A 132 -4.60 -1.89 19.94
CA LYS A 132 -5.52 -1.96 21.09
C LYS A 132 -5.80 -0.60 21.72
N SER A 133 -4.86 0.34 21.61
CA SER A 133 -5.03 1.70 22.13
C SER A 133 -5.60 2.68 21.10
N MET A 134 -6.02 2.21 19.92
CA MET A 134 -6.55 3.04 18.84
C MET A 134 -8.03 2.74 18.60
N GLU A 135 -8.81 3.79 18.33
CA GLU A 135 -10.19 3.62 17.90
C GLU A 135 -10.25 3.20 16.43
N ALA A 136 -11.08 2.19 16.12
CA ALA A 136 -11.17 1.64 14.76
C ALA A 136 -11.58 2.68 13.71
N ASP A 137 -12.41 3.65 14.07
CA ASP A 137 -12.81 4.73 13.17
C ASP A 137 -11.68 5.74 12.91
N SER A 138 -10.73 5.87 13.83
CA SER A 138 -9.54 6.71 13.61
C SER A 138 -8.56 6.11 12.60
N LEU A 139 -8.64 4.80 12.34
CA LEU A 139 -7.79 4.10 11.37
C LEU A 139 -8.29 4.27 9.92
N ARG A 140 -9.55 4.69 9.73
CA ARG A 140 -10.20 4.76 8.42
C ARG A 140 -10.25 6.20 7.94
N VAL A 141 -9.76 6.43 6.73
CA VAL A 141 -10.03 7.69 6.02
C VAL A 141 -11.44 7.63 5.46
N GLU A 142 -12.28 8.62 5.81
CA GLU A 142 -13.61 8.76 5.24
C GLU A 142 -13.55 9.50 3.90
N PRO A 143 -14.26 9.01 2.86
CA PRO A 143 -14.37 9.75 1.62
C PRO A 143 -15.17 11.04 1.83
N LEU A 144 -14.76 12.12 1.16
CA LEU A 144 -15.48 13.39 1.15
C LEU A 144 -16.88 13.24 0.54
N GLY A 145 -17.00 12.39 -0.47
CA GLY A 145 -18.27 12.13 -1.14
C GLY A 145 -18.11 11.40 -2.47
N ARG A 146 -19.22 11.24 -3.18
CA ARG A 146 -19.25 10.66 -4.54
C ARG A 146 -19.95 11.61 -5.50
N ASP A 147 -19.50 11.67 -6.75
CA ASP A 147 -20.21 12.38 -7.80
C ASP A 147 -21.32 11.54 -8.45
N ALA A 148 -22.06 12.13 -9.39
CA ALA A 148 -23.12 11.45 -10.14
C ALA A 148 -22.62 10.28 -11.01
N GLU A 149 -21.32 10.24 -11.30
CA GLU A 149 -20.66 9.14 -12.02
C GLU A 149 -20.14 8.05 -11.07
N ASN A 150 -20.43 8.17 -9.78
CA ASN A 150 -20.02 7.29 -8.70
C ASN A 150 -18.50 7.30 -8.40
N ASN A 151 -17.76 8.29 -8.90
CA ASN A 151 -16.35 8.48 -8.54
C ASN A 151 -16.25 8.96 -7.09
N THR A 152 -15.27 8.45 -6.34
CA THR A 152 -15.06 8.80 -4.93
C THR A 152 -14.07 9.96 -4.82
N TYR A 153 -14.38 10.94 -3.97
CA TYR A 153 -13.49 12.05 -3.66
C TYR A 153 -12.89 11.85 -2.27
N TRP A 154 -11.59 12.09 -2.15
CA TRP A 154 -10.81 11.92 -0.94
C TRP A 154 -10.12 13.23 -0.60
N TYR A 155 -10.30 13.70 0.63
CA TYR A 155 -9.75 14.98 1.08
C TYR A 155 -8.74 14.74 2.19
N PHE A 156 -7.52 15.24 1.98
CA PHE A 156 -6.41 15.04 2.89
C PHE A 156 -5.80 16.39 3.30
N TYR A 157 -5.42 16.51 4.57
CA TYR A 157 -4.59 17.59 5.11
C TYR A 157 -5.06 19.01 4.77
N GLY A 158 -6.37 19.24 4.64
CA GLY A 158 -6.92 20.58 4.42
C GLY A 158 -6.64 21.21 3.05
N THR A 159 -5.95 20.50 2.16
CA THR A 159 -5.33 21.12 0.98
C THR A 159 -5.19 20.18 -0.22
N ARG A 160 -5.36 18.87 -0.05
CA ARG A 160 -5.25 17.89 -1.15
C ARG A 160 -6.60 17.23 -1.41
N LEU A 161 -7.05 17.26 -2.66
CA LEU A 161 -8.26 16.59 -3.12
C LEU A 161 -7.91 15.55 -4.20
N TYR A 162 -8.24 14.29 -3.95
CA TYR A 162 -8.02 13.20 -4.89
C TYR A 162 -9.35 12.65 -5.40
N LYS A 163 -9.37 12.23 -6.66
CA LYS A 163 -10.48 11.52 -7.28
C LYS A 163 -10.07 10.08 -7.58
N GLU A 164 -10.87 9.15 -7.10
CA GLU A 164 -10.81 7.75 -7.43
C GLU A 164 -11.87 7.45 -8.49
N TYR A 165 -11.43 6.94 -9.64
CA TYR A 165 -12.33 6.56 -10.73
C TYR A 165 -12.85 5.15 -10.53
N VAL A 166 -14.17 4.97 -10.71
CA VAL A 166 -14.73 3.63 -10.82
C VAL A 166 -14.44 3.12 -12.22
N GLU A 167 -13.54 2.14 -12.34
CA GLU A 167 -13.35 1.43 -13.61
C GLU A 167 -14.67 0.75 -13.99
N LYS A 168 -15.34 1.28 -15.01
CA LYS A 168 -16.55 0.64 -15.55
C LYS A 168 -16.13 -0.72 -16.09
N PRO A 169 -16.76 -1.83 -15.67
CA PRO A 169 -16.40 -3.15 -16.19
C PRO A 169 -16.54 -3.11 -17.71
N ASN A 170 -15.43 -3.34 -18.40
CA ASN A 170 -15.37 -3.24 -19.85
C ASN A 170 -16.46 -4.12 -20.46
N LYS A 171 -17.46 -3.52 -21.11
CA LYS A 171 -18.60 -4.24 -21.73
C LYS A 171 -18.21 -4.84 -23.08
N GLU A 172 -16.95 -5.16 -23.31
CA GLU A 172 -16.49 -5.77 -24.54
C GLU A 172 -16.29 -7.28 -24.34
N MET A 173 -17.04 -8.04 -25.15
CA MET A 173 -17.10 -9.51 -25.26
C MET A 173 -18.06 -10.28 -24.32
N LYS A 174 -19.35 -9.92 -24.31
CA LYS A 174 -20.42 -10.96 -24.21
C LYS A 174 -20.80 -11.48 -25.60
N GLY A 175 -19.86 -12.16 -26.24
CA GLY A 175 -20.09 -12.95 -27.44
C GLY A 175 -20.78 -14.27 -27.11
N LYS A 176 -22.07 -14.37 -27.43
CA LYS A 176 -22.84 -15.58 -27.82
C LYS A 176 -22.34 -16.93 -27.28
N GLY A 177 -22.86 -17.36 -26.13
CA GLY A 177 -22.60 -18.73 -25.65
C GLY A 177 -23.44 -19.22 -24.47
N ARG A 178 -24.63 -18.66 -24.22
CA ARG A 178 -25.45 -19.07 -23.05
C ARG A 178 -26.94 -19.20 -23.37
N LYS A 179 -27.26 -19.88 -24.47
CA LYS A 179 -28.61 -20.39 -24.75
C LYS A 179 -28.53 -21.77 -25.43
N LYS A 180 -28.05 -22.80 -24.70
CA LYS A 180 -28.34 -24.23 -24.97
C LYS A 180 -27.71 -25.16 -23.92
N LEU A 181 -28.04 -24.99 -22.63
CA LEU A 181 -27.77 -26.07 -21.63
C LEU A 181 -28.72 -26.10 -20.43
N VAL A 182 -29.82 -25.33 -20.45
CA VAL A 182 -30.82 -25.32 -19.35
C VAL A 182 -31.96 -26.35 -19.55
N LYS A 183 -31.99 -27.12 -20.64
CA LYS A 183 -33.08 -28.11 -20.90
C LYS A 183 -32.73 -29.59 -20.64
N LYS A 184 -31.57 -29.94 -20.09
CA LYS A 184 -31.20 -31.36 -19.86
C LYS A 184 -30.82 -31.74 -18.41
N LYS A 185 -31.20 -30.94 -17.40
CA LYS A 185 -30.98 -31.26 -15.97
C LYS A 185 -32.26 -31.38 -15.11
N LYS A 186 -33.43 -31.58 -15.72
CA LYS A 186 -34.70 -31.84 -14.99
C LYS A 186 -35.12 -33.32 -14.88
N LYS A 187 -34.24 -34.29 -15.20
CA LYS A 187 -34.60 -35.73 -15.19
C LYS A 187 -33.73 -36.68 -14.35
N LYS A 188 -32.89 -36.19 -13.43
CA LYS A 188 -32.15 -37.06 -12.49
C LYS A 188 -32.14 -36.50 -11.05
N PHE A 189 -33.31 -36.15 -10.54
CA PHE A 189 -33.55 -35.95 -9.10
C PHE A 189 -34.28 -37.17 -8.55
N LYS A 190 -33.58 -38.30 -8.44
CA LYS A 190 -33.96 -39.46 -7.62
C LYS A 190 -32.86 -40.51 -7.70
N LYS A 191 -31.87 -40.42 -6.82
CA LYS A 191 -31.33 -41.53 -6.01
C LYS A 191 -29.98 -41.17 -5.39
N LYS A 192 -29.92 -41.43 -4.08
CA LYS A 192 -28.76 -41.77 -3.23
C LYS A 192 -27.97 -40.63 -2.56
N LYS A 193 -28.49 -40.31 -1.36
CA LYS A 193 -27.82 -40.11 -0.06
C LYS A 193 -26.40 -40.70 0.10
N LYS A 194 -25.65 -40.01 0.98
CA LYS A 194 -24.44 -40.36 1.78
C LYS A 194 -23.08 -40.20 1.07
N VAL A 195 -22.26 -39.23 1.53
CA VAL A 195 -21.09 -39.38 2.45
C VAL A 195 -20.36 -38.02 2.58
N LYS A 196 -19.79 -37.77 3.77
CA LYS A 196 -18.99 -36.63 4.26
C LYS A 196 -17.84 -36.16 3.35
N LYS A 197 -17.41 -34.88 3.43
CA LYS A 197 -16.13 -34.40 4.04
C LYS A 197 -15.77 -32.96 3.57
N HIS A 198 -15.43 -32.11 4.55
CA HIS A 198 -14.54 -30.94 4.60
C HIS A 198 -13.97 -30.31 3.30
N SER A 199 -14.05 -28.98 3.15
CA SER A 199 -12.91 -28.09 2.80
C SER A 199 -13.33 -26.62 2.65
N SER A 200 -12.40 -25.76 3.04
CA SER A 200 -12.36 -24.29 3.00
C SER A 200 -12.62 -23.70 1.60
N SER A 201 -13.16 -22.49 1.54
CA SER A 201 -13.06 -21.63 0.36
C SER A 201 -12.77 -20.19 0.78
N GLU A 202 -11.49 -19.82 0.72
CA GLU A 202 -11.02 -18.44 0.58
C GLU A 202 -11.63 -17.84 -0.69
N SER A 203 -12.30 -16.71 -0.55
CA SER A 203 -12.68 -15.88 -1.68
C SER A 203 -11.54 -14.91 -1.98
N GLU A 204 -10.70 -15.26 -2.96
CA GLU A 204 -9.82 -14.29 -3.62
C GLU A 204 -10.69 -13.23 -4.32
N SER A 205 -10.53 -11.98 -3.91
CA SER A 205 -11.08 -10.82 -4.60
C SER A 205 -10.11 -10.41 -5.73
N PRO A 206 -10.61 -10.16 -6.95
CA PRO A 206 -9.76 -9.72 -8.04
C PRO A 206 -9.31 -8.28 -7.79
N THR A 207 -8.00 -8.07 -7.79
CA THR A 207 -7.33 -6.78 -7.61
C THR A 207 -7.75 -5.82 -8.72
N SER A 208 -8.73 -4.95 -8.42
CA SER A 208 -9.05 -3.79 -9.25
C SER A 208 -7.85 -2.84 -9.16
N ARG A 209 -7.30 -2.43 -10.31
CA ARG A 209 -6.22 -1.44 -10.33
C ARG A 209 -6.86 -0.07 -10.11
N TYR A 210 -6.81 0.42 -8.88
CA TYR A 210 -7.34 1.74 -8.53
C TYR A 210 -6.45 2.83 -9.14
N VAL A 211 -7.06 3.79 -9.85
CA VAL A 211 -6.36 4.98 -10.37
C VAL A 211 -6.81 6.17 -9.53
N PHE A 212 -5.93 6.60 -8.63
CA PHE A 212 -6.09 7.84 -7.87
C PHE A 212 -5.44 8.97 -8.66
N ARG A 213 -6.16 10.09 -8.80
CA ARG A 213 -5.63 11.29 -9.47
C ARG A 213 -5.86 12.51 -8.60
N PHE A 214 -4.81 13.31 -8.44
CA PHE A 214 -4.88 14.62 -7.82
C PHE A 214 -5.70 15.57 -8.70
N LEU A 215 -6.57 16.36 -8.07
CA LEU A 215 -7.45 17.32 -8.72
C LEU A 215 -6.93 18.75 -8.59
#